data_AF-A0A8T3M8E4-F1
#
_entry.id   AF-A0A8T3M8E4-F1
#
_cell.length_a   1.000
_cell.length_b   1.000
_cell.length_c   1.000
_cell.angle_alpha   90.00
_cell.angle_beta   90.00
_cell.angle_gamma   90.00
#
_symmetry.space_group_name_H-M   'P 1'
#
loop_
_entity.id
_entity.type
_entity.pdbx_description
1 polymer ?
#
loop_
_entity_poly.entity_id
_entity_poly.type
_entity_poly.pdbx_seq_one_letter_code
_entity_poly.pdbx_strand_id
1 'polypeptide(L)' 'MTSQQELIDTIAGFALFADLTSPQLEGVVHTFEETAFAEGDRVLRQGLSGSGFFVIVDGEAVIVVDGEERARLGRG' A
#
# COMPACT_ATOMS: atom_id res chain seq x y z
N MET A 1 -13.53 4.52 -6.83
CA MET A 1 -13.22 3.20 -7.42
C MET A 1 -11.99 3.37 -8.28
N THR A 2 -10.83 3.00 -7.75
CA THR A 2 -9.57 3.01 -8.51
C THR A 2 -9.60 1.86 -9.50
N SER A 3 -9.24 2.11 -10.76
CA SER A 3 -9.23 1.06 -11.78
C SER A 3 -8.06 0.09 -11.55
N GLN A 4 -8.21 -1.17 -11.98
CA GLN A 4 -7.12 -2.15 -11.90
C GLN A 4 -5.87 -1.68 -12.65
N GLN A 5 -6.06 -0.97 -13.77
CA GLN A 5 -4.97 -0.40 -14.56
C GLN A 5 -4.20 0.68 -13.79
N GLU A 6 -4.90 1.58 -13.09
CA GLU A 6 -4.25 2.60 -12.24
C GLU A 6 -3.38 1.97 -11.14
N LEU A 7 -3.83 0.85 -10.57
CA LEU A 7 -3.06 0.14 -9.55
C LEU A 7 -1.82 -0.53 -10.14
N ILE A 8 -1.92 -1.14 -11.33
CA ILE A 8 -0.79 -1.69 -12.07
C ILE A 8 0.26 -0.60 -12.33
N ASP A 9 -0.18 0.55 -12.85
CA ASP A 9 0.71 1.67 -13.17
C ASP A 9 1.39 2.22 -11.90
N THR A 10 0.67 2.25 -10.77
CA THR A 10 1.20 2.66 -9.47
C THR A 10 2.29 1.70 -8.99
N ILE A 11 2.02 0.39 -8.96
CA ILE A 11 2.99 -0.59 -8.44
C ILE A 11 4.18 -0.79 -9.39
N ALA A 12 4.01 -0.57 -10.69
CA ALA A 12 5.10 -0.62 -11.66
C ALA A 12 6.20 0.41 -11.38
N GLY A 13 5.87 1.51 -10.69
CA GLY A 13 6.83 2.52 -10.25
C GLY A 13 7.66 2.13 -9.03
N PHE A 14 7.30 1.06 -8.31
CA PHE A 14 7.98 0.67 -7.08
C PHE A 14 9.18 -0.24 -7.35
N ALA A 15 10.32 0.11 -6.74
CA ALA A 15 11.54 -0.70 -6.83
C ALA A 15 11.35 -2.16 -6.38
N LEU A 16 10.37 -2.43 -5.50
CA LEU A 16 10.00 -3.77 -5.06
C LEU A 16 9.54 -4.68 -6.22
N PHE A 17 8.97 -4.10 -7.28
CA PHE A 17 8.39 -4.83 -8.41
C PHE A 17 9.12 -4.55 -9.73
N ALA A 18 10.30 -3.93 -9.69
CA ALA A 18 11.04 -3.49 -10.88
C ALA A 18 11.42 -4.64 -11.84
N ASP A 19 11.54 -5.87 -11.33
CA ASP A 19 11.90 -7.06 -12.11
C ASP A 19 10.68 -7.81 -12.68
N LEU A 20 9.46 -7.31 -12.44
CA LEU A 20 8.23 -7.95 -12.91
C LEU A 20 7.79 -7.42 -14.27
N THR A 21 7.39 -8.33 -15.15
CA THR A 21 6.73 -8.02 -16.43
C THR A 21 5.28 -7.60 -16.22
N SER A 22 4.66 -6.94 -17.22
CA SER A 22 3.26 -6.51 -17.14
C SER A 22 2.28 -7.64 -16.77
N PRO A 23 2.35 -8.85 -17.36
CA PRO A 23 1.47 -9.95 -16.94
C PRO A 23 1.71 -10.43 -15.49
N GLN A 24 2.95 -10.31 -14.99
CA GLN A 24 3.25 -10.64 -13.60
C GLN A 24 2.71 -9.57 -12.64
N LEU A 25 2.81 -8.28 -13.01
CA LEU A 25 2.22 -7.18 -12.26
C LEU A 25 0.69 -7.29 -12.20
N GLU A 26 0.04 -7.64 -13.32
CA GLU A 26 -1.39 -7.96 -13.34
C GLU A 26 -1.74 -9.07 -12.34
N GLY A 27 -0.96 -10.16 -12.35
CA GLY A 27 -1.12 -11.26 -11.39
C GLY A 27 -0.97 -10.83 -9.93
N VAL A 28 -0.04 -9.90 -9.63
CA VAL A 28 0.12 -9.32 -8.29
C VAL A 28 -1.09 -8.46 -7.93
N VAL A 29 -1.54 -7.59 -8.83
CA VAL A 29 -2.72 -6.75 -8.56
C VAL A 29 -3.97 -7.60 -8.34
N HIS A 30 -4.10 -8.75 -8.99
CA HIS A 30 -5.19 -9.68 -8.75
C HIS A 30 -5.21 -10.30 -7.34
N THR A 31 -4.10 -10.26 -6.59
CA THR A 31 -4.08 -10.72 -5.19
C THR A 31 -4.39 -9.61 -4.19
N PHE A 32 -4.54 -8.35 -4.64
CA PHE A 32 -4.85 -7.24 -3.75
C PHE A 32 -6.33 -7.26 -3.39
N GLU A 33 -6.62 -7.00 -2.13
CA GLU A 33 -7.98 -6.85 -1.61
C GLU A 33 -8.17 -5.44 -1.07
N GLU A 34 -9.26 -4.79 -1.46
CA GLU A 34 -9.61 -3.46 -0.94
C GLU A 34 -10.01 -3.58 0.53
N THR A 35 -9.33 -2.82 1.39
CA THR A 35 -9.60 -2.80 2.83
C THR A 35 -9.78 -1.36 3.28
N ALA A 36 -10.84 -1.10 4.07
CA ALA A 36 -11.11 0.20 4.65
C ALA A 36 -10.72 0.22 6.13
N PHE A 37 -10.18 1.35 6.57
CA PHE A 37 -9.79 1.61 7.96
C PHE A 37 -10.44 2.92 8.41
N ALA A 38 -10.94 2.94 9.65
CA ALA A 38 -11.46 4.16 10.26
C ALA A 38 -10.33 5.03 10.82
N GLU A 39 -10.65 6.28 11.14
CA GLU A 39 -9.71 7.17 11.83
C GLU A 39 -9.24 6.54 13.16
N GLY A 40 -7.92 6.46 13.34
CA GLY A 40 -7.29 5.86 14.52
C GLY A 40 -7.06 4.35 14.44
N ASP A 41 -7.55 3.67 13.40
CA ASP A 41 -7.25 2.25 13.18
C ASP A 41 -5.77 2.06 12.85
N ARG A 42 -5.21 0.96 13.38
CA ARG A 42 -3.82 0.57 13.13
C ARG A 42 -3.75 -0.35 11.93
N VAL A 43 -3.34 0.18 10.78
CA VAL A 43 -3.10 -0.61 9.56
C VAL A 43 -1.95 -1.59 9.78
N LEU A 44 -0.81 -1.10 10.26
CA LEU A 44 0.39 -1.88 10.57
C LEU A 44 0.91 -1.55 11.98
N ARG A 45 1.58 -2.51 12.61
CA ARG A 45 2.17 -2.33 13.95
C ARG A 45 3.69 -2.53 13.91
N GLN A 46 4.43 -1.54 14.39
CA GLN A 46 5.89 -1.61 14.57
C GLN A 46 6.27 -2.85 15.40
N GLY A 47 7.27 -3.60 14.95
CA GLY A 47 7.79 -4.78 15.62
C GLY A 47 6.98 -6.08 15.38
N LEU A 48 5.91 -6.03 14.58
CA LEU A 48 5.19 -7.22 14.14
C LEU A 48 5.70 -7.68 12.77
N SER A 49 6.10 -8.95 12.66
CA SER A 49 6.48 -9.56 11.39
C SER A 49 5.24 -10.04 10.61
N GLY A 50 5.33 -10.08 9.27
CA GLY A 50 4.24 -10.51 8.40
C GLY A 50 3.24 -9.41 8.02
N SER A 51 3.59 -8.14 8.25
CA SER A 51 2.82 -7.01 7.74
C SER A 51 2.78 -7.03 6.21
N GLY A 52 1.58 -7.12 5.63
CA GLY A 52 1.36 -7.09 4.18
C GLY A 52 1.78 -5.78 3.53
N PHE A 53 1.65 -5.72 2.21
CA PHE A 53 1.89 -4.52 1.41
C PHE A 53 0.56 -3.83 1.12
N PHE A 54 0.51 -2.51 1.34
CA PHE A 54 -0.69 -1.69 1.15
C PHE A 54 -0.37 -0.50 0.25
N VAL A 55 -1.35 -0.11 -0.55
CA VAL A 55 -1.33 1.11 -1.38
C VAL A 55 -2.51 1.96 -0.97
N ILE A 56 -2.30 3.25 -0.73
CA ILE A 56 -3.38 4.15 -0.32
C ILE A 56 -4.10 4.57 -1.59
N VAL A 57 -5.34 4.10 -1.76
CA VAL A 57 -6.18 4.46 -2.90
C VAL A 57 -7.02 5.71 -2.62
N ASP A 58 -7.36 5.95 -1.35
CA ASP A 58 -8.09 7.11 -0.84
C ASP A 58 -7.76 7.33 0.64
N GLY A 59 -7.74 8.59 1.09
CA GLY A 59 -7.42 8.96 2.46
C GLY A 59 -5.94 9.22 2.74
N GLU A 60 -5.60 9.27 4.04
CA GLU A 60 -4.26 9.53 4.56
C GLU A 60 -3.92 8.57 5.70
N ALA A 61 -2.65 8.22 5.84
CA ALA A 61 -2.12 7.43 6.94
C ALA A 61 -0.92 8.11 7.58
N VAL A 62 -0.77 7.99 8.89
CA VAL A 62 0.37 8.52 9.64
C VAL A 62 1.35 7.41 10.00
N ILE A 63 2.63 7.64 9.77
CA ILE A 63 3.71 6.77 10.23
C ILE A 63 4.17 7.27 11.60
N VAL A 64 3.98 6.44 12.62
CA VAL A 64 4.44 6.70 13.98
C VAL A 64 5.52 5.68 14.36
N VAL A 65 6.67 6.17 14.81
CA VAL A 65 7.80 5.34 15.28
C VAL A 65 8.17 5.80 16.66
N ASP A 66 8.16 4.87 17.63
CA ASP A 66 8.49 5.15 19.03
C ASP A 66 7.65 6.28 19.67
N GLY A 67 6.41 6.46 19.21
CA GLY A 67 5.48 7.47 19.70
C GLY A 67 5.56 8.83 19.00
N GLU A 68 6.48 8.99 18.04
CA GLU A 68 6.64 10.23 17.27
C GLU A 68 6.14 10.06 15.84
N GLU A 69 5.38 11.03 15.34
CA GLU A 69 5.01 11.12 13.93
C GLU A 69 6.26 11.37 13.07
N ARG A 70 6.53 10.47 12.13
CA ARG A 70 7.70 10.54 11.24
C ARG A 70 7.34 11.04 9.85
N ALA A 71 6.17 10.69 9.36
CA ALA A 71 5.69 11.07 8.05
C ALA A 71 4.17 10.86 7.95
N ARG A 72 3.58 11.51 6.96
CA ARG A 72 2.22 11.24 6.51
C ARG A 72 2.25 10.77 5.07
N LEU A 73 1.48 9.73 4.79
CA LEU A 73 1.30 9.17 3.46
C LEU A 73 -0.11 9.51 2.98
N GLY A 74 -0.22 9.93 1.73
CA GLY A 74 -1.49 10.08 1.02
C GLY A 74 -1.60 9.06 -0.09
N ARG A 75 -2.54 9.28 -1.01
CA ARG A 75 -2.74 8.41 -2.17
C ARG A 75 -1.47 8.20 -2.99
N GLY A 76 -1.23 6.95 -3.41
CA GLY A 76 -0.05 6.50 -4.18
C GLY A 76 0.89 5.64 -3.34
#